data_AF-A0A3B3D0Y8-F1
#
_entry.id   AF-A0A3B3D0Y8-F1
#
_cell.length_a   1.000
_cell.length_b   1.000
_cell.length_c   1.000
_cell.angle_alpha   90.00
_cell.angle_beta   90.00
_cell.angle_gamma   90.00
#
_symmetry.space_group_name_H-M   'P 1'
#
loop_
_entity.id
_entity.type
_entity.pdbx_description
1 polymer ?
#
loop_
_entity_poly.entity_id
_entity_poly.type
_entity_poly.pdbx_seq_one_letter_code
_entity_poly.pdbx_strand_id
1 'polypeptide(L)'
;MWDFSLFSHTSAYCINGGLSGFNVSLIHNLFEIAQTACMSACKHISTSLMELLLNPEVRQISIGALHQLNADVKECESFARAGPVAGFQGDTLLLAFSDLRQLLDLFTQWDWSTYLVDYGKPTCKYLRVNPHTSLALLEKMKETSRKNNVFAQFRKTDRDRQKLIDTIIKQLRNLITQQQA
;
A
#
# COMPACT_ATOMS: atom_id res chain seq x y z
N MET A 1 -22.94 16.70 1.67
CA MET A 1 -23.41 15.35 2.00
C MET A 1 -23.96 14.78 0.71
N TRP A 2 -23.21 13.92 0.03
CA TRP A 2 -23.62 13.36 -1.25
C TRP A 2 -24.77 12.39 -1.00
N ASP A 3 -25.98 12.80 -1.40
CA ASP A 3 -27.20 12.03 -1.16
C ASP A 3 -27.26 10.84 -2.14
N PHE A 4 -26.96 9.64 -1.62
CA PHE A 4 -27.02 8.37 -2.35
C PHE A 4 -28.43 8.06 -2.90
N SER A 5 -29.47 8.75 -2.42
CA SER A 5 -30.86 8.54 -2.87
C SER A 5 -31.09 9.06 -4.29
N LEU A 6 -30.32 10.05 -4.75
CA LEU A 6 -30.46 10.58 -6.11
C LEU A 6 -29.96 9.59 -7.18
N PHE A 7 -28.95 8.77 -6.86
CA PHE A 7 -28.40 7.80 -7.82
C PHE A 7 -29.32 6.57 -7.97
N SER A 8 -30.02 6.18 -6.90
CA SER A 8 -31.01 5.11 -6.97
C SER A 8 -32.30 5.56 -7.68
N HIS A 9 -32.75 6.81 -7.48
CA HIS A 9 -33.92 7.33 -8.21
C HIS A 9 -33.63 7.55 -9.70
N THR A 10 -32.45 8.03 -10.08
CA THR A 10 -32.11 8.23 -11.50
C THR A 10 -32.10 6.89 -12.27
N SER A 11 -31.77 5.79 -11.60
CA SER A 11 -31.86 4.44 -12.19
C SER A 11 -33.30 3.97 -12.41
N ALA A 12 -34.25 4.32 -11.53
CA ALA A 12 -35.65 3.95 -11.67
C ALA A 12 -36.41 4.73 -12.76
N TYR A 13 -36.04 5.99 -13.02
CA TYR A 13 -36.65 6.81 -14.08
C TYR A 13 -36.21 6.38 -15.49
N CYS A 14 -35.00 5.83 -15.65
CA CYS A 14 -34.53 5.32 -16.95
C CYS A 14 -35.27 4.06 -17.41
N ILE A 15 -35.95 3.34 -16.51
CA ILE A 15 -36.62 2.07 -16.84
C ILE A 15 -38.11 2.29 -17.18
N ASN A 16 -38.76 3.33 -16.66
CA ASN A 16 -40.21 3.55 -16.83
C ASN A 16 -40.59 4.75 -17.73
N GLY A 17 -39.65 5.63 -18.09
CA GLY A 17 -39.89 6.72 -19.04
C GLY A 17 -39.09 6.48 -20.31
N GLY A 18 -39.77 6.30 -21.45
CA GLY A 18 -39.16 5.96 -22.74
C GLY A 18 -37.92 6.78 -23.09
N LEU A 19 -36.75 6.14 -22.97
CA LEU A 19 -35.49 6.57 -23.58
C LEU A 19 -35.18 5.62 -24.75
N SER A 20 -36.02 5.66 -25.78
CA SER A 20 -35.84 4.90 -27.04
C SER A 20 -34.72 5.45 -27.92
N GLY A 21 -33.67 6.02 -27.32
CA GLY A 21 -32.58 6.71 -28.03
C GLY A 21 -31.21 6.62 -27.36
N PHE A 22 -31.10 6.08 -26.14
CA PHE A 22 -29.79 5.80 -25.56
C PHE A 22 -29.34 4.40 -25.98
N ASN A 23 -28.28 4.34 -26.76
CA ASN A 23 -27.72 3.07 -27.22
C ASN A 23 -27.15 2.32 -25.99
N VAL A 24 -27.79 1.22 -25.60
CA VAL A 24 -27.39 0.38 -24.46
C VAL A 24 -25.90 -0.03 -24.54
N SER A 25 -25.38 -0.19 -25.76
CA SER A 25 -23.95 -0.47 -25.98
C SER A 25 -23.03 0.70 -25.55
N LEU A 26 -23.46 1.96 -25.71
CA LEU A 26 -22.69 3.14 -25.29
C LEU A 26 -22.61 3.22 -23.76
N ILE A 27 -23.71 2.89 -23.07
CA ILE A 27 -23.76 2.87 -21.60
C ILE A 27 -22.89 1.72 -21.05
N HIS A 28 -22.94 0.54 -21.68
CA HIS A 28 -22.08 -0.59 -21.33
C HIS A 28 -20.59 -0.26 -21.50
N ASN A 29 -20.22 0.31 -22.64
CA ASN A 29 -18.83 0.71 -22.91
C ASN A 29 -18.35 1.77 -21.91
N LEU A 30 -19.21 2.70 -21.50
CA LEU A 30 -18.86 3.72 -20.50
C LEU A 30 -18.54 3.10 -19.12
N PHE A 31 -19.23 2.03 -18.76
CA PHE A 31 -19.02 1.32 -17.51
C PHE A 31 -17.70 0.56 -17.48
N GLU A 32 -17.37 -0.16 -18.55
CA GLU A 32 -16.08 -0.85 -18.70
C GLU A 32 -14.91 0.15 -18.70
N ILE A 33 -15.09 1.30 -19.35
CA ILE A 33 -14.11 2.40 -19.32
C ILE A 33 -13.94 2.92 -17.90
N ALA A 34 -15.04 3.16 -17.16
CA ALA A 34 -14.98 3.63 -15.78
C ALA A 34 -14.28 2.62 -14.85
N GLN A 35 -14.56 1.33 -15.02
CA GLN A 35 -13.86 0.27 -14.28
C GLN A 35 -12.37 0.27 -14.60
N THR A 36 -12.01 0.25 -15.89
CA THR A 36 -10.62 0.24 -16.31
C THR A 36 -9.87 1.47 -15.79
N ALA A 37 -10.48 2.65 -15.88
CA ALA A 37 -9.94 3.89 -15.36
C ALA A 37 -9.76 3.84 -13.84
N CYS A 38 -10.76 3.35 -13.09
CA CYS A 38 -10.70 3.23 -11.63
C CYS A 38 -9.60 2.25 -11.20
N MET A 39 -9.53 1.06 -11.79
CA MET A 39 -8.46 0.09 -11.53
C MET A 39 -7.08 0.66 -11.86
N SER A 40 -6.95 1.32 -13.02
CA SER A 40 -5.71 1.95 -13.45
C SER A 40 -5.28 3.05 -12.47
N ALA A 41 -6.22 3.89 -12.02
CA ALA A 41 -5.94 4.93 -11.04
C ALA A 41 -5.49 4.36 -9.69
N CYS A 42 -6.20 3.36 -9.14
CA CYS A 42 -5.81 2.70 -7.89
C CYS A 42 -4.42 2.07 -7.99
N LYS A 43 -4.15 1.36 -9.11
CA LYS A 43 -2.84 0.76 -9.36
C LYS A 43 -1.76 1.83 -9.48
N HIS A 44 -2.02 2.91 -10.22
CA HIS A 44 -1.08 4.01 -10.39
C HIS A 44 -0.73 4.65 -9.05
N ILE A 45 -1.73 4.96 -8.21
CA ILE A 45 -1.51 5.52 -6.87
C ILE A 45 -0.61 4.58 -6.06
N SER A 46 -0.95 3.29 -5.96
CA SER A 46 -0.18 2.31 -5.20
C SER A 46 1.27 2.21 -5.69
N THR A 47 1.47 2.10 -7.01
CA THR A 47 2.80 2.05 -7.63
C THR A 47 3.59 3.33 -7.38
N SER A 48 3.00 4.51 -7.58
CA SER A 48 3.69 5.78 -7.37
C SER A 48 4.10 6.00 -5.93
N LEU A 49 3.28 5.56 -4.96
CA LEU A 49 3.64 5.62 -3.54
C LEU A 49 4.79 4.65 -3.21
N MET A 50 4.78 3.44 -3.78
CA MET A 50 5.89 2.49 -3.65
C MET A 50 7.18 3.05 -4.26
N GLU A 51 7.11 3.61 -5.47
CA GLU A 51 8.24 4.24 -6.15
C GLU A 51 8.79 5.42 -5.35
N LEU A 52 7.93 6.24 -4.75
CA LEU A 52 8.34 7.35 -3.87
C LEU A 52 9.14 6.84 -2.65
N LEU A 53 8.68 5.76 -2.00
CA LEU A 53 9.38 5.14 -0.87
C LEU A 53 10.76 4.59 -1.27
N LEU A 54 10.87 4.04 -2.47
CA LEU A 54 12.08 3.37 -2.96
C LEU A 54 12.99 4.27 -3.78
N ASN A 55 12.55 5.49 -4.09
CA ASN A 55 13.29 6.45 -4.90
C ASN A 55 14.71 6.65 -4.34
N PRO A 56 15.79 6.42 -5.12
CA PRO A 56 17.16 6.53 -4.65
C PRO A 56 17.53 7.95 -4.17
N GLU A 57 16.86 8.98 -4.68
CA GLU A 57 17.07 10.38 -4.27
C GLU A 57 16.52 10.64 -2.86
N VAL A 58 15.51 9.89 -2.43
CA VAL A 58 14.96 9.97 -1.07
C VAL A 58 15.85 9.18 -0.11
N ARG A 59 16.84 9.84 0.49
CA ARG A 59 17.83 9.17 1.36
C ARG A 59 17.32 8.83 2.76
N GLN A 60 16.22 9.45 3.19
CA GLN A 60 15.77 9.43 4.57
C GLN A 60 14.24 9.39 4.61
N ILE A 61 13.70 8.48 5.42
CA ILE A 61 12.25 8.36 5.66
C ILE A 61 12.05 8.22 7.16
N SER A 62 11.31 9.16 7.75
CA SER A 62 10.96 9.09 9.17
C SER A 62 9.83 8.10 9.41
N ILE A 63 9.75 7.56 10.62
CA ILE A 63 8.61 6.71 11.01
C ILE A 63 7.27 7.48 10.95
N GLY A 64 7.29 8.79 11.23
CA GLY A 64 6.11 9.65 11.11
C GLY A 64 5.60 9.75 9.67
N ALA A 65 6.50 9.88 8.70
CA ALA A 65 6.15 9.88 7.28
C ALA A 65 5.53 8.54 6.85
N LEU A 66 6.07 7.41 7.33
CA LEU A 66 5.47 6.09 7.08
C LEU A 66 4.09 5.93 7.71
N HIS A 67 3.88 6.46 8.93
CA HIS A 67 2.54 6.44 9.54
C HIS A 67 1.54 7.30 8.78
N GLN A 68 1.95 8.45 8.24
CA GLN A 68 1.07 9.29 7.43
C GLN A 68 0.71 8.58 6.12
N LEU A 69 1.71 8.04 5.42
CA LEU A 69 1.47 7.25 4.20
C LEU A 69 0.55 6.06 4.46
N ASN A 70 0.70 5.41 5.62
CA ASN A 70 -0.19 4.34 6.05
C ASN A 70 -1.64 4.79 6.26
N ALA A 71 -1.86 6.00 6.78
CA ALA A 71 -3.20 6.58 6.89
C ALA A 71 -3.78 6.88 5.49
N ASP A 72 -2.99 7.47 4.60
CA ASP A 72 -3.42 7.82 3.25
C ASP A 72 -3.81 6.56 2.43
N VAL A 73 -3.04 5.47 2.56
CA VAL A 73 -3.38 4.18 1.94
C VAL A 73 -4.67 3.60 2.51
N LYS A 74 -4.93 3.72 3.81
CA LYS A 74 -6.21 3.27 4.40
C LYS A 74 -7.40 4.02 3.86
N GLU A 75 -7.26 5.32 3.58
CA GLU A 75 -8.32 6.09 2.92
C GLU A 75 -8.55 5.64 1.48
N CYS A 76 -7.48 5.33 0.75
CA CYS A 76 -7.60 4.74 -0.60
C CYS A 76 -8.28 3.36 -0.58
N GLU A 77 -7.97 2.53 0.42
CA GLU A 77 -8.65 1.24 0.63
C GLU A 77 -10.12 1.42 1.04
N SER A 78 -10.42 2.45 1.85
CA SER A 78 -11.80 2.82 2.21
C SER A 78 -12.60 3.21 0.96
N PHE A 79 -12.03 4.06 0.11
CA PHE A 79 -12.61 4.43 -1.19
C PHE A 79 -12.85 3.20 -2.07
N ALA A 80 -11.86 2.32 -2.23
CA ALA A 80 -11.99 1.10 -3.02
C ALA A 80 -13.11 0.18 -2.49
N ARG A 81 -13.23 0.03 -1.17
CA ARG A 81 -14.26 -0.79 -0.52
C ARG A 81 -15.67 -0.20 -0.65
N ALA A 82 -15.79 1.12 -0.81
CA ALA A 82 -17.07 1.79 -1.01
C ALA A 82 -17.73 1.47 -2.38
N GLY A 83 -17.04 0.76 -3.27
CA GLY A 83 -17.57 0.41 -4.59
C GLY A 83 -17.73 1.63 -5.50
N PRO A 84 -16.65 2.35 -5.81
CA PRO A 84 -16.71 3.65 -6.49
C PRO A 84 -17.20 3.55 -7.94
N VAL A 85 -17.05 2.37 -8.55
CA VAL A 85 -17.62 2.01 -9.86
C VAL A 85 -18.26 0.64 -9.69
N ALA A 86 -19.50 0.45 -10.16
CA ALA A 86 -20.12 -0.86 -10.02
C ALA A 86 -19.42 -1.93 -10.89
N GLY A 87 -19.80 -3.20 -10.71
CA GLY A 87 -19.34 -4.33 -11.53
C GLY A 87 -17.93 -4.84 -11.22
N PHE A 88 -17.22 -4.21 -10.29
CA PHE A 88 -16.12 -4.89 -9.60
C PHE A 88 -16.65 -6.00 -8.69
N GLN A 89 -15.96 -7.13 -8.67
CA GLN A 89 -16.26 -8.22 -7.75
C GLN A 89 -15.58 -7.96 -6.40
N GLY A 90 -16.36 -7.83 -5.32
CA GLY A 90 -15.85 -7.78 -3.93
C GLY A 90 -14.62 -6.88 -3.75
N ASP A 91 -13.54 -7.46 -3.23
CA ASP A 91 -12.29 -6.78 -2.87
C ASP A 91 -11.31 -6.59 -4.06
N THR A 92 -11.75 -6.74 -5.31
CA THR A 92 -10.86 -6.69 -6.49
C THR A 92 -10.03 -5.39 -6.55
N LEU A 93 -10.62 -4.24 -6.22
CA LEU A 93 -9.88 -2.96 -6.19
C LEU A 93 -8.84 -2.91 -5.05
N LEU A 94 -9.06 -3.62 -3.94
CA LEU A 94 -8.10 -3.69 -2.83
C LEU A 94 -6.83 -4.46 -3.21
N LEU A 95 -6.91 -5.33 -4.24
CA LEU A 95 -5.73 -6.02 -4.76
C LEU A 95 -4.66 -5.04 -5.27
N ALA A 96 -5.07 -3.87 -5.77
CA ALA A 96 -4.14 -2.83 -6.23
C ALA A 96 -3.22 -2.30 -5.12
N PHE A 97 -3.66 -2.35 -3.87
CA PHE A 97 -2.93 -1.84 -2.71
C PHE A 97 -2.21 -2.93 -1.91
N SER A 98 -2.43 -4.21 -2.22
CA SER A 98 -2.01 -5.33 -1.34
C SER A 98 -0.51 -5.38 -1.07
N ASP A 99 0.33 -5.11 -2.06
CA ASP A 99 1.79 -5.13 -1.90
C ASP A 99 2.26 -3.98 -0.98
N LEU A 100 1.75 -2.76 -1.21
CA LEU A 100 2.03 -1.58 -0.40
C LEU A 100 1.48 -1.72 1.03
N ARG A 101 0.27 -2.27 1.18
CA ARG A 101 -0.38 -2.56 2.47
C ARG A 101 0.48 -3.48 3.33
N GLN A 102 0.91 -4.62 2.79
CA GLN A 102 1.75 -5.56 3.54
C GLN A 102 3.10 -4.95 3.91
N LEU A 103 3.73 -4.19 3.02
CA LEU A 103 4.98 -3.48 3.31
C LEU A 103 4.78 -2.48 4.47
N LEU A 104 3.75 -1.64 4.40
CA LEU A 104 3.46 -0.65 5.44
C LEU A 104 3.11 -1.31 6.77
N ASP A 105 2.37 -2.43 6.77
CA ASP A 105 2.09 -3.19 7.99
C ASP A 105 3.35 -3.74 8.65
N LEU A 106 4.27 -4.31 7.88
CA LEU A 106 5.53 -4.81 8.42
C LEU A 106 6.31 -3.70 9.15
N PHE A 107 6.39 -2.53 8.53
CA PHE A 107 7.17 -1.40 9.06
C PHE A 107 6.47 -0.66 10.20
N THR A 108 5.16 -0.47 10.13
CA THR A 108 4.40 0.25 11.16
C THR A 108 4.09 -0.61 12.39
N GLN A 109 3.94 -1.93 12.23
CA GLN A 109 3.76 -2.87 13.34
C GLN A 109 5.09 -3.42 13.88
N TRP A 110 6.20 -3.17 13.16
CA TRP A 110 7.54 -3.66 13.50
C TRP A 110 7.64 -5.20 13.62
N ASP A 111 6.88 -5.92 12.79
CA ASP A 111 6.65 -7.37 12.90
C ASP A 111 7.75 -8.21 12.20
N TRP A 112 9.00 -7.77 12.33
CA TRP A 112 10.15 -8.37 11.63
C TRP A 112 10.43 -9.81 12.05
N SER A 113 10.13 -10.16 13.30
CA SER A 113 10.29 -11.53 13.78
C SER A 113 9.40 -12.50 13.00
N THR A 114 8.12 -12.16 12.85
CA THR A 114 7.16 -12.97 12.07
C THR A 114 7.58 -13.04 10.61
N TYR A 115 7.92 -11.89 10.00
CA TYR A 115 8.37 -11.85 8.61
C TYR A 115 9.57 -12.76 8.35
N LEU A 116 10.62 -12.68 9.18
CA LEU A 116 11.85 -13.45 8.97
C LEU A 116 11.68 -14.94 9.26
N VAL A 117 10.88 -15.31 10.26
CA VAL A 117 10.65 -16.73 10.63
C VAL A 117 9.75 -17.44 9.63
N ASP A 118 8.76 -16.73 9.09
CA ASP A 118 7.78 -17.30 8.17
C ASP A 118 8.09 -17.04 6.70
N TYR A 119 9.19 -16.34 6.40
CA TYR A 119 9.58 -16.06 5.01
C TYR A 119 9.67 -17.34 4.18
N GLY A 120 9.08 -17.31 2.98
CA GLY A 120 9.01 -18.44 2.07
C GLY A 120 7.94 -19.49 2.40
N LYS A 121 7.28 -19.43 3.56
CA LYS A 121 6.16 -20.33 3.88
C LYS A 121 4.88 -19.85 3.18
N PRO A 122 4.01 -20.76 2.69
CA PRO A 122 2.75 -20.39 2.04
C PRO A 122 1.75 -19.72 2.99
N THR A 123 1.94 -19.84 4.30
CA THR A 123 1.10 -19.23 5.35
C THR A 123 1.64 -17.90 5.85
N CYS A 124 2.72 -17.37 5.25
CA CYS A 124 3.33 -16.13 5.70
C CYS A 124 2.33 -14.96 5.65
N LYS A 125 2.29 -14.14 6.70
CA LYS A 125 1.46 -12.92 6.74
C LYS A 125 1.87 -11.90 5.65
N TYR A 126 3.15 -11.89 5.30
CA TYR A 126 3.81 -10.89 4.47
C TYR A 126 4.31 -11.47 3.13
N LEU A 127 3.53 -12.36 2.50
CA LEU A 127 3.86 -13.05 1.25
C LEU A 127 4.26 -12.14 0.09
N ARG A 128 3.76 -10.89 0.06
CA ARG A 128 3.99 -9.92 -1.02
C ARG A 128 5.20 -9.04 -0.77
N VAL A 129 5.78 -9.09 0.42
CA VAL A 129 6.89 -8.23 0.80
C VAL A 129 8.19 -8.82 0.26
N ASN A 130 8.85 -8.07 -0.63
CA ASN A 130 10.15 -8.43 -1.17
C ASN A 130 11.29 -8.00 -0.20
N PRO A 131 12.23 -8.89 0.15
CA PRO A 131 13.36 -8.56 1.03
C PRO A 131 14.23 -7.40 0.55
N HIS A 132 14.42 -7.23 -0.76
CA HIS A 132 15.17 -6.12 -1.34
C HIS A 132 14.47 -4.79 -1.07
N THR A 133 13.15 -4.75 -1.27
CA THR A 133 12.30 -3.59 -0.98
C THR A 133 12.35 -3.23 0.50
N SER A 134 12.23 -4.22 1.38
CA SER A 134 12.36 -4.04 2.84
C SER A 134 13.74 -3.52 3.23
N LEU A 135 14.82 -4.08 2.66
CA LEU A 135 16.17 -3.63 2.95
C LEU A 135 16.37 -2.16 2.56
N ALA A 136 15.97 -1.78 1.35
CA ALA A 136 16.11 -0.41 0.86
C ALA A 136 15.36 0.61 1.75
N LEU A 137 14.12 0.30 2.14
CA LEU A 137 13.34 1.18 3.01
C LEU A 137 13.92 1.25 4.43
N LEU A 138 14.37 0.13 4.99
CA LEU A 138 14.96 0.09 6.34
C LEU A 138 16.28 0.86 6.42
N GLU A 139 17.09 0.84 5.35
CA GLU A 139 18.31 1.64 5.25
C GLU A 139 18.02 3.15 5.23
N LYS A 140 16.96 3.60 4.53
CA LYS A 140 16.52 5.00 4.55
C LYS A 140 16.07 5.43 5.96
N MET A 141 15.37 4.56 6.69
CA MET A 141 14.93 4.85 8.07
C MET A 141 16.09 4.89 9.07
N LYS A 142 17.09 4.04 8.88
CA LYS A 142 18.32 4.04 9.68
C LYS A 142 19.06 5.38 9.57
N GLU A 143 19.14 5.93 8.36
CA GLU A 143 19.88 7.16 8.09
C GLU A 143 19.21 8.40 8.72
N THR A 144 17.87 8.43 8.79
CA THR A 144 17.13 9.45 9.57
C THR A 144 17.52 9.44 11.05
N SER A 145 17.68 8.25 11.62
CA SER A 145 18.01 8.08 13.05
C SER A 145 19.43 8.57 13.38
N ARG A 146 20.38 8.47 12.44
CA ARG A 146 21.78 8.89 12.64
C ARG A 146 21.97 10.40 12.72
N LYS A 147 21.22 11.21 11.95
CA LYS A 147 21.35 12.68 12.00
C LYS A 147 20.75 13.28 13.27
N ASN A 148 19.74 12.64 13.85
CA ASN A 148 19.19 13.02 15.15
C ASN A 148 20.07 12.58 16.33
N ASN A 149 21.17 11.85 16.07
CA ASN A 149 21.98 11.13 17.05
C ASN A 149 23.10 11.95 17.73
N VAL A 150 23.22 13.24 17.43
CA VAL A 150 24.20 14.10 18.14
C VAL A 150 23.88 14.17 19.65
N PHE A 151 22.61 13.92 20.03
CA PHE A 151 22.17 13.82 21.44
C PHE A 151 21.82 12.39 21.90
N ALA A 152 21.70 11.41 21.02
CA ALA A 152 21.23 10.06 21.39
C ALA A 152 22.34 9.12 21.92
N GLN A 153 23.61 9.54 21.93
CA GLN A 153 24.64 8.92 22.76
C GLN A 153 24.26 8.87 24.26
N PHE A 154 23.35 9.74 24.70
CA PHE A 154 22.88 9.82 26.08
C PHE A 154 21.62 9.00 26.38
N ARG A 155 21.00 8.33 25.39
CA ARG A 155 19.73 7.59 25.59
C ARG A 155 19.86 6.10 25.22
N LYS A 156 19.78 5.23 26.23
CA LYS A 156 19.90 3.76 26.09
C LYS A 156 18.92 3.18 25.07
N THR A 157 17.66 3.64 25.08
CA THR A 157 16.59 3.16 24.20
C THR A 157 16.88 3.36 22.71
N ASP A 158 17.47 4.50 22.32
CA ASP A 158 17.81 4.77 20.92
C ASP A 158 18.93 3.85 20.42
N ARG A 159 19.91 3.55 21.28
CA ARG A 159 21.00 2.61 20.95
C ARG A 159 20.48 1.19 20.73
N ASP A 160 19.57 0.72 21.58
CA ASP A 160 19.02 -0.63 21.45
C ASP A 160 18.13 -0.76 20.20
N ARG A 161 17.37 0.30 19.87
CA ARG A 161 16.64 0.38 18.59
C ARG A 161 17.58 0.32 17.40
N GLN A 162 18.70 1.05 17.44
CA GLN A 162 19.67 1.07 16.34
C GLN A 162 20.34 -0.31 16.14
N LYS A 163 20.67 -1.01 17.23
CA LYS A 163 21.17 -2.39 17.17
C LYS A 163 20.15 -3.34 16.55
N LEU A 164 18.87 -3.19 16.91
CA LEU A 164 17.81 -4.02 16.34
C LEU A 164 17.71 -3.82 14.82
N ILE A 165 17.73 -2.57 14.36
CA ILE A 165 17.75 -2.23 12.92
C ILE A 165 18.96 -2.87 12.23
N ASP A 166 20.15 -2.77 12.83
CA ASP A 166 21.38 -3.34 12.26
C ASP A 166 21.33 -4.87 12.16
N THR A 167 20.72 -5.53 13.15
CA THR A 167 20.50 -6.98 13.13
C THR A 167 19.54 -7.37 12.02
N ILE A 168 18.41 -6.67 11.88
CA ILE A 168 17.42 -6.94 10.82
C ILE A 168 18.04 -6.74 9.44
N ILE A 169 18.82 -5.68 9.22
CA ILE A 169 19.54 -5.44 7.96
C ILE A 169 20.46 -6.62 7.61
N LYS A 170 21.22 -7.14 8.59
CA LYS A 170 22.09 -8.31 8.36
C LYS A 170 21.27 -9.56 8.00
N GLN A 171 20.17 -9.80 8.70
CA GLN A 171 19.28 -10.94 8.42
C GLN A 171 18.66 -10.84 7.02
N LEU A 172 18.19 -9.65 6.61
CA LEU A 172 17.67 -9.41 5.27
C LEU A 172 18.72 -9.68 4.19
N ARG A 173 19.96 -9.20 4.37
CA ARG A 173 21.05 -9.45 3.42
C ARG A 173 21.38 -10.94 3.29
N ASN A 174 21.45 -11.66 4.41
CA ASN A 174 21.68 -13.11 4.39
C ASN A 174 20.55 -13.83 3.66
N LEU A 175 19.30 -13.43 3.91
CA LEU A 175 18.12 -13.99 3.28
C LEU A 175 18.12 -13.74 1.76
N ILE A 176 18.49 -12.54 1.32
CA ILE A 176 18.67 -12.22 -0.11
C ILE A 176 19.72 -13.12 -0.77
N THR A 177 20.89 -13.28 -0.14
CA THR A 177 21.95 -14.15 -0.66
C THR A 177 21.47 -15.60 -0.77
N GLN A 178 20.69 -16.09 0.19
CA GLN A 178 20.13 -17.45 0.16
C GLN A 178 19.12 -17.66 -0.99
N GLN A 179 18.43 -16.62 -1.45
CA GLN A 179 17.52 -16.72 -2.61
C GLN A 179 18.25 -16.75 -3.96
N GLN A 180 19.50 -16.32 -4.01
CA GLN A 180 20.32 -16.26 -5.23
C GLN A 180 21.21 -17.49 -5.44
N ALA A 181 21.30 -18.36 -4.43
CA ALA A 181 22.04 -19.61 -4.45
C ALA A 181 21.12 -20.78 -4.85
#